data_AF-A0A7S0NW26-F1
#
_entry.id   AF-A0A7S0NW26-F1
#
_cell.length_a   1.000
_cell.length_b   1.000
_cell.length_c   1.000
_cell.angle_alpha   90.00
_cell.angle_beta   90.00
_cell.angle_gamma   90.00
#
_symmetry.space_group_name_H-M   'P 1'
#
loop_
_entity.id
_entity.type
_entity.pdbx_description
1 polymer ?
#
loop_
_entity_poly.entity_id
_entity_poly.type
_entity_poly.pdbx_seq_one_letter_code
_entity_poly.pdbx_strand_id
1 'polypeptide(L)'
;AKTIRNDNSSRFGKYVSVQYDSHGGIAGSMTETYLLERSRVVDIGEGERNYHIFYQLLTSAEIVQEWSLPDVASLDFLTHGGCVARVDGVSDAKEFCVVMRALEVFGLAVEEQ
;
A
#
# COMPACT_ATOMS: atom_id res chain seq x y z
N ALA A 1 5.74 -3.06 1.19
CA ALA A 1 6.22 -3.71 -0.05
C ALA A 1 6.96 -4.97 0.35
N LYS A 2 7.10 -5.95 -0.55
CA LYS A 2 7.88 -7.15 -0.26
C LYS A 2 9.35 -6.93 -0.64
N THR A 3 10.25 -7.31 0.25
CA THR A 3 11.70 -7.38 0.00
C THR A 3 12.21 -8.78 0.28
N ILE A 4 13.46 -9.08 -0.06
CA ILE A 4 14.08 -10.38 0.27
C ILE A 4 14.07 -10.67 1.78
N ARG A 5 14.12 -9.63 2.62
CA ARG A 5 14.25 -9.76 4.08
C ARG A 5 12.93 -9.71 4.83
N ASN A 6 11.88 -9.17 4.22
CA ASN A 6 10.60 -8.92 4.88
C ASN A 6 9.48 -8.75 3.84
N ASP A 7 8.42 -9.54 3.96
CA ASP A 7 7.26 -9.51 3.08
C ASP A 7 6.42 -8.23 3.22
N ASN A 8 6.52 -7.54 4.36
CA ASN A 8 5.89 -6.24 4.63
C ASN A 8 6.93 -5.20 5.07
N SER A 9 8.00 -5.02 4.29
CA SER A 9 9.00 -3.98 4.55
C SER A 9 8.36 -2.59 4.42
N SER A 10 8.47 -1.79 5.49
CA SER A 10 8.26 -0.34 5.40
C SER A 10 9.34 0.24 4.49
N ARG A 11 8.92 1.01 3.48
CA ARG A 11 9.82 1.70 2.53
C ARG A 11 9.83 3.22 2.74
N PHE A 12 9.44 3.63 3.95
CA PHE A 12 9.52 4.98 4.48
C PHE A 12 9.68 4.86 6.00
N GLY A 13 10.38 5.83 6.58
CA GLY A 13 10.39 6.03 8.03
C GLY A 13 9.18 6.86 8.45
N LYS A 14 8.67 6.63 9.67
CA LYS A 14 7.58 7.44 10.22
C LYS A 14 7.86 7.84 11.66
N TYR A 15 7.54 9.07 12.00
CA TYR A 15 7.44 9.55 13.37
C TYR A 15 5.97 9.82 13.66
N VAL A 16 5.44 9.17 14.70
CA VAL A 16 4.05 9.31 15.13
C VAL A 16 4.07 9.98 16.49
N SER A 17 3.50 11.17 16.59
CA SER A 17 3.30 11.86 17.87
C SER A 17 1.84 11.79 18.27
N VAL A 18 1.58 11.26 19.46
CA VAL A 18 0.25 11.24 20.08
C VAL A 18 0.15 12.42 21.04
N GLN A 19 -0.89 13.21 20.89
CA GLN A 19 -1.12 14.44 21.65
C GLN A 19 -2.15 14.15 22.75
N TYR A 20 -1.86 14.62 23.96
CA TYR A 20 -2.72 14.43 25.12
C TYR A 20 -3.26 15.77 25.62
N ASP A 21 -4.49 15.77 26.12
CA ASP A 21 -5.05 16.91 26.83
C ASP A 21 -4.52 17.01 28.28
N SER A 22 -4.93 18.06 29.00
CA SER A 22 -4.54 18.29 30.39
C SER A 22 -5.07 17.23 31.37
N HIS A 23 -6.03 16.41 30.96
CA HIS A 23 -6.60 15.31 31.75
C HIS A 23 -5.98 13.95 31.39
N GLY A 24 -5.03 13.90 30.44
CA GLY A 24 -4.38 12.68 29.99
C GLY A 24 -5.17 11.90 28.94
N GLY A 25 -6.26 12.46 28.39
CA GLY A 25 -6.99 11.90 27.26
C GLY A 25 -6.25 12.11 25.93
N ILE A 26 -6.45 11.22 24.95
CA ILE A 26 -5.91 11.41 23.60
C ILE A 26 -6.68 12.55 22.93
N ALA A 27 -5.99 13.65 22.65
CA ALA A 27 -6.53 14.82 21.98
C ALA A 27 -6.31 14.80 20.46
N GLY A 28 -5.24 14.11 20.00
CA GLY A 28 -4.89 14.06 18.58
C GLY A 28 -3.67 13.22 18.29
N SER A 29 -3.30 13.15 17.01
CA SER A 29 -2.09 12.48 16.55
C SER A 29 -1.57 13.18 15.29
N MET A 30 -0.25 13.24 15.14
CA MET A 30 0.42 13.73 13.94
C MET A 30 1.43 12.68 13.49
N THR A 31 1.42 12.37 12.19
CA THR A 31 2.39 11.45 11.58
C THR A 31 3.23 12.20 10.55
N GLU A 32 4.54 12.22 10.77
CA GLU A 32 5.53 12.69 9.81
C GLU A 32 6.19 11.51 9.10
N THR A 33 6.31 11.61 7.77
CA THR A 33 6.88 10.57 6.92
C THR A 33 8.23 11.02 6.37
N TYR A 34 9.22 10.13 6.40
CA TYR A 34 10.59 10.39 5.96
C TYR A 34 11.03 9.35 4.94
N LEU A 35 11.83 9.80 3.96
CA LEU A 35 12.61 8.94 3.06
C LEU A 35 11.78 7.84 2.39
N LEU A 36 10.67 8.22 1.75
CA LEU A 36 9.94 7.30 0.87
C LEU A 36 10.87 6.84 -0.26
N GLU A 37 11.05 5.53 -0.41
CA GLU A 37 11.82 4.93 -1.49
C GLU A 37 11.05 5.02 -2.81
N ARG A 38 11.14 6.18 -3.47
CA ARG A 38 10.42 6.44 -4.73
C ARG A 38 10.95 5.60 -5.89
N SER A 39 12.24 5.24 -5.88
CA SER A 39 12.87 4.40 -6.91
C SER A 39 12.15 3.05 -7.09
N ARG A 40 11.57 2.51 -6.01
CA ARG A 40 10.85 1.23 -6.03
C ARG A 40 9.70 1.19 -7.04
N VAL A 41 9.11 2.33 -7.36
CA VAL A 41 7.98 2.38 -8.30
C VAL A 41 8.42 1.94 -9.70
N VAL A 42 9.66 2.27 -10.10
CA VAL A 42 10.17 2.02 -11.45
C VAL A 42 11.18 0.87 -11.51
N ASP A 43 11.80 0.52 -10.38
CA ASP A 43 12.85 -0.49 -10.31
C ASP A 43 12.73 -1.33 -9.03
N ILE A 44 12.69 -2.65 -9.19
CA ILE A 44 12.40 -3.65 -8.17
C ILE A 44 13.48 -4.72 -8.26
N GLY A 45 14.12 -5.00 -7.14
CA GLY A 45 15.11 -6.07 -7.05
C GLY A 45 14.49 -7.45 -7.31
N GLU A 46 15.32 -8.39 -7.79
CA GLU A 46 14.92 -9.78 -7.99
C GLU A 46 14.37 -10.39 -6.69
N GLY A 47 13.21 -11.04 -6.79
CA GLY A 47 12.48 -11.63 -5.68
C GLY A 47 11.67 -10.63 -4.83
N GLU A 48 11.68 -9.33 -5.16
CA GLU A 48 10.93 -8.29 -4.46
C GLU A 48 9.62 -7.92 -5.18
N ARG A 49 8.76 -7.16 -4.48
CA ARG A 49 7.54 -6.55 -5.05
C ARG A 49 7.61 -5.03 -4.98
N ASN A 50 6.78 -4.41 -5.82
CA ASN A 50 6.42 -3.00 -5.68
C ASN A 50 5.57 -2.75 -4.41
N TYR A 51 5.10 -1.52 -4.22
CA TYR A 51 4.15 -1.18 -3.17
C TYR A 51 2.87 -2.02 -3.29
N HIS A 52 2.31 -2.43 -2.13
CA HIS A 52 1.19 -3.38 -2.10
C HIS A 52 -0.05 -2.85 -2.81
N ILE A 53 -0.28 -1.53 -2.75
CA ILE A 53 -1.48 -0.90 -3.32
C ILE A 53 -1.68 -1.19 -4.81
N PHE A 54 -0.61 -1.31 -5.60
CA PHE A 54 -0.74 -1.64 -7.02
C PHE A 54 -1.35 -3.02 -7.24
N TYR A 55 -0.90 -4.02 -6.49
CA TYR A 55 -1.41 -5.38 -6.59
C TYR A 55 -2.81 -5.50 -5.98
N GLN A 56 -3.05 -4.79 -4.86
CA GLN A 56 -4.35 -4.72 -4.19
C GLN A 56 -5.42 -4.12 -5.11
N LEU A 57 -5.11 -3.01 -5.78
CA LEU A 57 -6.02 -2.33 -6.69
C LEU A 57 -6.43 -3.21 -7.87
N LEU A 58 -5.47 -3.96 -8.46
CA LEU A 58 -5.74 -4.89 -9.56
C LEU A 58 -6.61 -6.10 -9.16
N THR A 59 -6.91 -6.29 -7.88
CA THR A 59 -7.86 -7.32 -7.44
C THR A 59 -9.32 -6.89 -7.53
N SER A 60 -9.59 -5.58 -7.66
CA SER A 60 -10.95 -5.06 -7.79
C SER A 60 -11.43 -5.14 -9.24
N ALA A 61 -12.37 -6.05 -9.51
CA ALA A 61 -12.95 -6.20 -10.85
C ALA A 61 -13.66 -4.93 -11.33
N GLU A 62 -14.29 -4.19 -10.42
CA GLU A 62 -14.96 -2.92 -10.70
C GLU A 62 -13.96 -1.87 -11.21
N ILE A 63 -12.88 -1.64 -10.47
CA ILE A 63 -11.85 -0.66 -10.85
C ILE A 63 -11.12 -1.09 -12.12
N VAL A 64 -10.78 -2.37 -12.24
CA VAL A 64 -10.11 -2.90 -13.43
C VAL A 64 -10.96 -2.67 -14.67
N GLN A 65 -12.28 -2.88 -14.58
CA GLN A 65 -13.20 -2.66 -15.68
C GLN A 65 -13.40 -1.16 -15.96
N GLU A 66 -13.66 -0.36 -14.93
CA GLU A 66 -13.93 1.08 -15.07
C GLU A 66 -12.74 1.82 -15.68
N TRP A 67 -11.53 1.53 -15.20
CA TRP A 67 -10.31 2.22 -15.63
C TRP A 67 -9.60 1.51 -16.78
N SER A 68 -10.16 0.40 -17.28
CA SER A 68 -9.58 -0.42 -18.35
C SER A 68 -8.13 -0.82 -18.05
N LEU A 69 -7.88 -1.25 -16.81
CA LEU A 69 -6.54 -1.62 -16.37
C LEU A 69 -6.09 -2.91 -17.04
N PRO A 70 -4.83 -2.99 -17.48
CA PRO A 70 -4.32 -4.18 -18.12
C PRO A 70 -3.97 -5.25 -17.09
N ASP A 71 -3.82 -6.50 -17.55
CA ASP A 71 -3.44 -7.60 -16.67
C ASP A 71 -2.06 -7.35 -16.03
N VAL A 72 -1.90 -7.78 -14.77
CA VAL A 72 -0.65 -7.61 -14.02
C VAL A 72 0.57 -8.13 -14.79
N ALA A 73 0.43 -9.20 -15.57
CA ALA A 73 1.52 -9.79 -16.35
C ALA A 73 2.06 -8.85 -17.43
N SER A 74 1.27 -7.88 -17.88
CA SER A 74 1.67 -6.88 -18.87
C SER A 74 2.31 -5.62 -18.27
N LEU A 75 2.26 -5.48 -16.95
CA LEU A 75 2.77 -4.32 -16.22
C LEU A 75 4.20 -4.59 -15.77
N ASP A 76 5.17 -4.20 -16.60
CA ASP A 76 6.60 -4.42 -16.34
C ASP A 76 7.04 -3.95 -14.95
N PHE A 77 6.58 -2.76 -14.51
CA PHE A 77 6.87 -2.20 -13.19
C PHE A 77 6.29 -3.00 -12.00
N LEU A 78 5.53 -4.06 -12.25
CA LEU A 78 5.03 -5.01 -11.23
C LEU A 78 5.60 -6.41 -11.38
N THR A 79 6.16 -6.76 -12.54
CA THR A 79 6.59 -8.12 -12.90
C THR A 79 8.09 -8.30 -12.99
N HIS A 80 8.89 -7.28 -13.31
CA HIS A 80 10.35 -7.43 -13.51
C HIS A 80 11.12 -7.87 -12.26
N GLY A 81 10.57 -7.65 -11.06
CA GLY A 81 11.09 -8.21 -9.82
C GLY A 81 10.90 -9.73 -9.68
N GLY A 82 10.20 -10.39 -10.61
CA GLY A 82 10.00 -11.85 -10.63
C GLY A 82 9.09 -12.38 -9.51
N CYS A 83 8.42 -11.51 -8.75
CA CYS A 83 7.53 -11.88 -7.66
C CYS A 83 6.24 -11.06 -7.76
N VAL A 84 5.15 -11.68 -8.21
CA VAL A 84 3.83 -11.03 -8.29
C VAL A 84 2.92 -11.49 -7.15
N ALA A 85 2.83 -12.80 -6.93
CA ALA A 85 2.02 -13.38 -5.87
C ALA A 85 2.66 -13.21 -4.48
N ARG A 86 1.80 -13.08 -3.46
CA ARG A 86 2.22 -13.16 -2.06
C ARG A 86 2.47 -14.61 -1.66
N VAL A 87 3.51 -14.84 -0.85
CA VAL A 87 3.87 -16.16 -0.30
C VAL A 87 3.66 -16.24 1.22
N ASP A 88 3.24 -15.15 1.84
CA ASP A 88 3.05 -15.00 3.28
C ASP A 88 1.61 -15.28 3.75
N GLY A 89 0.74 -15.78 2.86
CA GLY A 89 -0.65 -16.13 3.18
C GLY A 89 -1.61 -14.94 3.26
N VAL A 90 -1.15 -13.72 2.98
CA VAL A 90 -1.99 -12.52 2.94
C VAL A 90 -2.65 -12.39 1.56
N SER A 91 -3.94 -12.01 1.55
CA SER A 91 -4.71 -11.81 0.32
C SER A 91 -4.73 -10.34 -0.06
N ASP A 92 -4.15 -9.99 -1.22
CA ASP A 92 -4.17 -8.61 -1.74
C ASP A 92 -5.63 -8.09 -1.90
N ALA A 93 -6.59 -8.95 -2.23
CA ALA A 93 -8.01 -8.57 -2.31
C ALA A 93 -8.62 -8.20 -0.96
N LYS A 94 -8.36 -8.98 0.08
CA LYS A 94 -8.84 -8.66 1.43
C LYS A 94 -8.20 -7.39 1.96
N GLU A 95 -6.89 -7.22 1.73
CA GLU A 95 -6.18 -6.01 2.13
C GLU A 95 -6.67 -4.78 1.36
N PHE A 96 -7.07 -4.91 0.10
CA PHE A 96 -7.69 -3.81 -0.64
C PHE A 96 -8.98 -3.34 0.03
N CYS A 97 -9.87 -4.25 0.43
CA CYS A 97 -11.08 -3.90 1.18
C CYS A 97 -10.76 -3.20 2.52
N VAL A 98 -9.69 -3.62 3.20
CA VAL A 98 -9.23 -2.97 4.44
C VAL A 98 -8.74 -1.55 4.16
N VAL A 99 -8.01 -1.33 3.07
CA VAL A 99 -7.56 0.01 2.65
C VAL A 99 -8.75 0.91 2.35
N MET A 100 -9.70 0.48 1.53
CA MET A 100 -10.89 1.28 1.17
C MET A 100 -11.70 1.66 2.41
N ARG A 101 -11.92 0.71 3.32
CA ARG A 101 -12.59 0.98 4.60
C ARG A 101 -11.80 1.95 5.48
N ALA A 102 -10.47 1.86 5.48
CA ALA A 102 -9.64 2.81 6.22
C ALA A 102 -9.78 4.22 5.67
N LEU A 103 -9.78 4.40 4.34
CA LEU A 103 -9.99 5.71 3.69
C LEU A 103 -11.36 6.31 4.05
N GLU A 104 -12.41 5.48 4.07
CA GLU A 104 -13.75 5.88 4.54
C GLU A 104 -13.72 6.36 6.00
N VAL A 105 -13.06 5.61 6.89
CA VAL A 105 -12.92 6.00 8.32
C VAL A 105 -12.11 7.29 8.48
N PHE A 106 -11.12 7.53 7.61
CA PHE A 106 -10.38 8.80 7.56
C PHE A 106 -11.21 9.95 7.01
N GLY A 107 -12.40 9.68 6.46
CA GLY A 107 -13.33 10.69 5.96
C GLY A 107 -13.02 11.19 4.56
N LEU A 108 -12.27 10.42 3.75
CA LEU A 108 -12.08 10.76 2.34
C LEU A 108 -13.38 10.54 1.56
N ALA A 109 -13.77 11.52 0.76
CA ALA A 109 -14.92 11.39 -0.13
C ALA A 109 -14.65 10.36 -1.23
N VAL A 110 -15.70 9.80 -1.83
CA VAL A 110 -15.56 8.77 -2.89
C VAL A 110 -14.79 9.32 -4.09
N GLU A 111 -14.91 10.62 -4.36
CA GLU A 111 -14.20 11.29 -5.46
C GLU A 111 -12.70 11.51 -5.15
N GLU A 112 -12.29 11.44 -3.88
CA GLU A 112 -10.89 11.53 -3.45
C GLU A 112 -10.20 10.17 -3.37
N GLN A 113 -10.98 9.08 -3.34
CA GLN A 113 -10.51 7.69 -3.28
C GLN A 113 -10.21 7.16 -4.69
#